data_AF-A0A9D3YWM0-F1
#
_entry.id   AF-A0A9D3YWM0-F1
#
_cell.length_a   1.000
_cell.length_b   1.000
_cell.length_c   1.000
_cell.angle_alpha   90.00
_cell.angle_beta   90.00
_cell.angle_gamma   90.00
#
_symmetry.space_group_name_H-M   'P 1'
#
loop_
_entity.id
_entity.type
_entity.pdbx_description
1 polymer ?
#
loop_
_entity_poly.entity_id
_entity_poly.type
_entity_poly.pdbx_seq_one_letter_code
_entity_poly.pdbx_strand_id
1 'polypeptide(L)'
;MAGFVVVGGDDIRGFESSQSDFGSLQITDVDERQNEITKTHWIKNELRPLCARKNCGKKFNMVLERPHHCRKCGDVFCKDCLHYKRKLNLLANYDLEGKSYKVCQACFEAGQHTEGVTRRLTEEFTAWRKCRQTSNQQKSNGCKPASRFWRDRVDLATECERLRLGFHKSIVTSEVGRTLSEMKNMLVTPDWQKSSVWLQETMAENCQGCSEGFGFLRKKYSCKLCGRLVCKSCCTRELLVYVPDSDHNSNVSSKEACISVIKVLGSPEKEPEISLLLHVCEPCHLFLADRQLLRAKKDLSTELKVTREEVVVKVMTWDQAMKKLQLKITEQLFQYQDTIEMLEDSRKSTGDQSNTKVLAKAQGDLSDHFATYSLKIPSIKKLLPECETETQRKLVKAFLKAKSDFYLDKVSMFRASRRKLGESTPEVVLKHIQNIVNRNAIVAVQAYMKQVTMETIHLCGKYSFNHQDLSPILVSLYKDVEEETWSALTSLGENIEEHEADLKRLVQTQLKEHRLINPSERRIRSGTQYVAEVVLHRILNVLEKSQVQLEMSAGHKSCQKTKDALRLARQQVQLLTVEQIMKNT
;
A
#
# COMPACT_ATOMS: atom_id res chain seq x y z
N MET A 1 -1.73 -33.88 -11.75
CA MET A 1 -0.56 -34.23 -12.59
C MET A 1 0.02 -32.96 -13.17
N ALA A 2 1.25 -32.63 -12.79
CA ALA A 2 2.23 -31.76 -13.46
C ALA A 2 3.35 -31.54 -12.41
N GLY A 3 4.20 -32.55 -12.25
CA GLY A 3 5.38 -32.47 -11.40
C GLY A 3 6.48 -31.72 -12.12
N PHE A 4 7.22 -30.86 -11.41
CA PHE A 4 8.45 -30.29 -11.93
C PHE A 4 9.62 -31.17 -11.49
N VAL A 5 10.16 -31.92 -12.46
CA VAL A 5 11.46 -32.58 -12.46
C VAL A 5 12.31 -31.86 -13.49
N VAL A 6 13.47 -31.30 -13.10
CA VAL A 6 14.61 -30.93 -13.97
C VAL A 6 15.85 -30.90 -13.05
N VAL A 7 16.66 -31.96 -12.92
CA VAL A 7 17.76 -32.48 -13.79
C VAL A 7 18.76 -31.39 -14.21
N GLY A 8 20.05 -31.60 -13.91
CA GLY A 8 21.11 -30.62 -14.11
C GLY A 8 21.78 -30.66 -15.48
N GLY A 9 22.79 -29.79 -15.62
CA GLY A 9 23.95 -29.95 -16.49
C GLY A 9 23.83 -29.47 -17.94
N ASP A 10 24.73 -28.55 -18.29
CA ASP A 10 25.32 -28.29 -19.61
C ASP A 10 24.48 -27.55 -20.68
N ASP A 11 24.78 -26.26 -20.91
CA ASP A 11 25.59 -25.78 -22.06
C ASP A 11 25.56 -24.23 -22.07
N ILE A 12 26.70 -23.56 -21.84
CA ILE A 12 26.87 -22.11 -22.01
C ILE A 12 27.85 -21.89 -23.15
N ARG A 13 27.39 -21.26 -24.23
CA ARG A 13 28.25 -20.56 -25.19
C ARG A 13 27.63 -19.23 -25.64
N GLY A 14 28.42 -18.18 -25.46
CA GLY A 14 28.40 -16.96 -26.28
C GLY A 14 27.65 -15.77 -25.69
N PHE A 15 28.36 -14.82 -25.08
CA PHE A 15 28.82 -13.62 -25.79
C PHE A 15 29.75 -12.79 -24.89
N GLU A 16 30.88 -12.39 -25.46
CA GLU A 16 31.98 -11.68 -24.83
C GLU A 16 31.71 -10.19 -24.57
N SER A 17 32.54 -9.71 -23.66
CA SER A 17 32.90 -8.37 -23.22
C SER A 17 32.80 -7.20 -24.21
N SER A 18 32.57 -6.02 -23.64
CA SER A 18 33.48 -4.89 -23.87
C SER A 18 33.51 -3.96 -22.66
N GLN A 19 34.69 -3.87 -22.05
CA GLN A 19 35.11 -2.85 -21.09
C GLN A 19 35.24 -1.49 -21.79
N SER A 20 35.02 -0.40 -21.06
CA SER A 20 35.97 0.72 -21.10
C SER A 20 35.85 1.58 -19.84
N ASP A 21 37.01 2.08 -19.46
CA ASP A 21 37.45 2.53 -18.15
C ASP A 21 37.54 4.06 -18.08
N PHE A 22 37.45 4.57 -16.85
CA PHE A 22 38.02 5.82 -16.30
C PHE A 22 37.69 7.21 -16.86
N GLY A 23 37.45 8.13 -15.91
CA GLY A 23 37.71 9.56 -16.08
C GLY A 23 37.07 10.45 -15.01
N SER A 24 37.72 10.61 -13.85
CA SER A 24 37.36 11.65 -12.88
C SER A 24 37.63 13.04 -13.45
N LEU A 25 36.70 13.99 -13.30
CA LEU A 25 37.03 15.41 -13.37
C LEU A 25 36.19 16.26 -12.44
N GLN A 26 36.89 17.25 -11.89
CA GLN A 26 36.67 17.97 -10.65
C GLN A 26 35.57 19.03 -10.76
N ILE A 27 34.93 19.29 -9.62
CA ILE A 27 34.01 20.39 -9.35
C ILE A 27 34.83 21.69 -9.33
N THR A 28 34.65 22.57 -10.32
CA THR A 28 34.95 24.00 -10.18
C THR A 28 33.95 24.85 -10.99
N ASP A 29 33.57 25.96 -10.36
CA ASP A 29 32.92 27.17 -10.87
C ASP A 29 31.46 27.11 -11.37
N VAL A 30 30.58 27.54 -10.46
CA VAL A 30 29.20 27.97 -10.69
C VAL A 30 29.25 29.29 -11.48
N ASP A 31 29.07 29.22 -12.80
CA ASP A 31 28.90 30.39 -13.68
C ASP A 31 27.40 30.68 -13.86
N GLU A 32 26.98 31.90 -13.52
CA GLU A 32 25.61 32.45 -13.53
C GLU A 32 24.98 32.56 -14.95
N ARG A 33 25.49 31.84 -15.94
CA ARG A 33 25.02 31.83 -17.34
C ARG A 33 23.99 30.74 -17.68
N GLN A 34 23.51 29.95 -16.72
CA GLN A 34 22.64 28.78 -16.98
C GLN A 34 21.12 29.06 -16.96
N ASN A 35 20.63 30.06 -17.71
CA ASN A 35 19.17 30.23 -17.89
C ASN A 35 18.68 30.18 -19.35
N GLU A 36 19.58 29.95 -20.31
CA GLU A 36 19.26 29.79 -21.74
C GLU A 36 19.47 28.35 -22.23
N ILE A 37 18.62 27.93 -23.17
CA ILE A 37 18.76 26.64 -23.84
C ILE A 37 20.02 26.61 -24.71
N THR A 38 20.71 25.48 -24.71
CA THR A 38 21.90 25.28 -25.55
C THR A 38 21.60 25.52 -27.03
N LYS A 39 22.52 26.23 -27.69
CA LYS A 39 22.49 26.51 -29.14
C LYS A 39 23.65 25.82 -29.87
N THR A 40 24.44 24.99 -29.18
CA THR A 40 25.63 24.33 -29.75
C THR A 40 25.29 23.42 -30.92
N HIS A 41 24.07 22.87 -30.95
CA HIS A 41 23.58 21.99 -31.99
C HIS A 41 22.88 22.73 -33.17
N TRP A 42 22.87 24.07 -33.18
CA TRP A 42 22.18 24.85 -34.21
C TRP A 42 22.99 24.93 -35.51
N ILE A 43 22.33 24.62 -36.62
CA ILE A 43 22.93 24.68 -37.95
C ILE A 43 23.04 26.15 -38.39
N LYS A 44 24.22 26.54 -38.89
CA LYS A 44 24.47 27.91 -39.40
C LYS A 44 23.55 28.21 -40.59
N ASN A 45 23.05 29.44 -40.65
CA ASN A 45 22.09 29.86 -41.69
C ASN A 45 22.66 29.70 -43.11
N GLU A 46 23.97 29.90 -43.32
CA GLU A 46 24.61 29.73 -44.63
C GLU A 46 24.48 28.29 -45.18
N LEU A 47 24.45 27.29 -44.28
CA LEU A 47 24.37 25.88 -44.64
C LEU A 47 22.93 25.43 -44.98
N ARG A 48 21.93 26.28 -44.72
CA ARG A 48 20.51 25.98 -44.94
C ARG A 48 19.81 27.16 -45.63
N PRO A 49 20.03 27.34 -46.95
CA PRO A 49 19.39 28.41 -47.72
C PRO A 49 17.89 28.21 -47.95
N LEU A 50 17.37 26.99 -47.74
CA LEU A 50 15.97 26.62 -47.89
C LEU A 50 15.40 26.09 -46.56
N CYS A 51 14.08 26.24 -46.37
CA CYS A 51 13.36 25.66 -45.24
C CYS A 51 13.54 24.14 -45.16
N ALA A 52 13.97 23.62 -44.00
CA ALA A 52 14.25 22.20 -43.80
C ALA A 52 13.03 21.27 -43.81
N ARG A 53 11.79 21.80 -43.89
CA ARG A 53 10.59 20.97 -44.07
C ARG A 53 10.54 20.47 -45.51
N LYS A 54 10.57 19.14 -45.69
CA LYS A 54 10.67 18.44 -46.99
C LYS A 54 9.76 19.01 -48.10
N ASN A 55 8.54 19.45 -47.78
CA ASN A 55 7.56 19.91 -48.78
C ASN A 55 7.34 21.44 -48.79
N CYS A 56 8.18 22.24 -48.11
CA CYS A 56 8.00 23.70 -48.05
C CYS A 56 8.80 24.44 -49.13
N GLY A 57 10.08 24.13 -49.30
CA GLY A 57 10.93 24.69 -50.37
C GLY A 57 11.19 26.21 -50.32
N LYS A 58 10.66 26.95 -49.34
CA LYS A 58 10.87 28.40 -49.23
C LYS A 58 12.36 28.74 -49.09
N LYS A 59 12.85 29.63 -49.96
CA LYS A 59 14.22 30.18 -49.90
C LYS A 59 14.28 31.35 -48.93
N PHE A 60 15.20 31.29 -47.98
CA PHE A 60 15.36 32.36 -47.01
C PHE A 60 15.95 33.60 -47.66
N ASN A 61 15.48 34.77 -47.23
CA ASN A 61 16.00 36.06 -47.61
C ASN A 61 15.90 37.04 -46.43
N MET A 62 16.61 38.17 -46.50
CA MET A 62 16.71 39.09 -45.36
C MET A 62 15.40 39.87 -45.07
N VAL A 63 14.45 39.89 -46.01
CA VAL A 63 13.31 40.83 -46.00
C VAL A 63 11.99 40.13 -45.68
N LEU A 64 11.66 39.04 -46.37
CA LEU A 64 10.35 38.36 -46.31
C LEU A 64 10.40 37.04 -45.53
N GLU A 65 11.38 36.19 -45.81
CA GLU A 65 11.45 34.83 -45.24
C GLU A 65 12.71 34.66 -44.39
N ARG A 66 12.61 35.06 -43.12
CA ARG A 66 13.73 34.98 -42.17
C ARG A 66 13.93 33.54 -41.64
N PRO A 67 15.20 33.09 -41.47
CA PRO A 67 15.50 31.77 -40.93
C PRO A 67 15.20 31.67 -39.43
N HIS A 68 14.65 30.55 -38.99
CA HIS A 68 14.37 30.25 -37.58
C HIS A 68 14.76 28.81 -37.21
N HIS A 69 15.50 28.65 -36.10
CA HIS A 69 15.97 27.33 -35.65
C HIS A 69 14.93 26.55 -34.83
N CYS A 70 14.83 25.24 -35.06
CA CYS A 70 14.17 24.33 -34.13
C CYS A 70 15.01 24.18 -32.86
N ARG A 71 14.42 24.39 -31.68
CA ARG A 71 15.17 24.36 -30.41
C ARG A 71 15.57 22.95 -29.93
N LYS A 72 15.09 21.88 -30.59
CA LYS A 72 15.40 20.47 -30.27
C LYS A 72 16.49 19.88 -31.17
N CYS A 73 16.38 20.11 -32.49
CA CYS A 73 17.27 19.52 -33.49
C CYS A 73 18.21 20.53 -34.15
N GLY A 74 17.99 21.83 -33.95
CA GLY A 74 18.87 22.89 -34.45
C GLY A 74 18.77 23.18 -35.94
N ASP A 75 17.88 22.53 -36.69
CA ASP A 75 17.70 22.78 -38.13
C ASP A 75 16.86 24.07 -38.40
N VAL A 76 16.90 24.59 -39.62
CA VAL A 76 16.42 25.94 -39.99
C VAL A 76 15.10 25.89 -40.78
N PHE A 77 14.10 26.66 -40.34
CA PHE A 77 12.72 26.65 -40.85
C PHE A 77 12.19 28.07 -41.06
N CYS A 78 11.21 28.23 -41.97
CA CYS A 78 10.45 29.47 -42.10
C CYS A 78 9.45 29.64 -40.95
N LYS A 79 8.89 30.84 -40.81
CA LYS A 79 7.93 31.17 -39.75
C LYS A 79 6.74 30.20 -39.73
N ASP A 80 6.23 29.83 -40.90
CA ASP A 80 5.06 28.95 -41.04
C ASP A 80 5.38 27.50 -40.69
N CYS A 81 6.63 27.06 -40.87
CA CYS A 81 7.04 25.69 -40.55
C CYS A 81 7.55 25.53 -39.10
N LEU A 82 7.70 26.64 -38.36
CA LEU A 82 8.18 26.66 -36.99
C LEU A 82 7.17 27.32 -36.03
N HIS A 83 5.96 26.76 -35.99
CA HIS A 83 4.89 27.21 -35.10
C HIS A 83 4.61 26.23 -33.95
N TYR A 84 5.07 24.99 -34.05
CA TYR A 84 4.90 23.99 -32.99
C TYR A 84 5.74 24.31 -31.76
N LYS A 85 5.28 23.87 -30.58
CA LYS A 85 6.02 24.03 -29.33
C LYS A 85 6.12 22.69 -28.59
N ARG A 86 7.25 22.45 -27.95
CA ARG A 86 7.50 21.32 -27.03
C ARG A 86 8.20 21.84 -25.77
N LYS A 87 8.06 21.13 -24.65
CA LYS A 87 8.83 21.43 -23.44
C LYS A 87 10.20 20.76 -23.52
N LEU A 88 11.25 21.56 -23.33
CA LEU A 88 12.64 21.11 -23.39
C LEU A 88 13.40 21.61 -22.17
N ASN A 89 14.39 20.84 -21.70
CA ASN A 89 15.36 21.31 -20.72
C ASN A 89 16.44 22.17 -21.40
N LEU A 90 17.36 22.73 -20.58
CA LEU A 90 18.44 23.59 -21.08
C LEU A 90 19.41 22.86 -22.02
N LEU A 91 19.47 21.53 -21.98
CA LEU A 91 20.27 20.71 -22.90
C LEU A 91 19.53 20.37 -24.20
N ALA A 92 18.40 21.00 -24.48
CA ALA A 92 17.56 20.75 -25.66
C ALA A 92 17.08 19.30 -25.76
N ASN A 93 16.86 18.63 -24.63
CA ASN A 93 16.20 17.33 -24.56
C ASN A 93 14.74 17.49 -24.14
N TYR A 94 13.89 16.52 -24.53
CA TYR A 94 12.49 16.51 -24.10
C TYR A 94 12.40 16.41 -22.58
N ASP A 95 11.67 17.33 -21.97
CA ASP A 95 11.51 17.40 -20.52
C ASP A 95 10.12 17.97 -20.21
N LEU A 96 9.32 17.26 -19.42
CA LEU A 96 7.97 17.68 -19.02
C LEU A 96 7.96 18.87 -18.05
N GLU A 97 9.05 19.09 -17.31
CA GLU A 97 9.25 20.24 -16.43
C GLU A 97 10.03 21.37 -17.13
N GLY A 98 10.52 21.11 -18.35
CA GLY A 98 11.22 22.07 -19.18
C GLY A 98 10.38 23.26 -19.64
N LYS A 99 11.06 24.32 -20.09
CA LYS A 99 10.41 25.52 -20.67
C LYS A 99 9.86 25.21 -22.06
N SER A 100 8.80 25.91 -22.46
CA SER A 100 8.17 25.74 -23.78
C SER A 100 8.98 26.46 -24.87
N TYR A 101 9.47 25.70 -25.85
CA TYR A 101 10.26 26.21 -26.97
C TYR A 101 9.67 25.83 -28.33
N LYS A 102 9.97 26.64 -29.35
CA LYS A 102 9.55 26.37 -30.73
C LYS A 102 10.33 25.21 -31.34
N VAL A 103 9.62 24.27 -31.95
CA VAL A 103 10.19 23.10 -32.62
C VAL A 103 9.57 22.90 -34.00
N CYS A 104 10.22 22.12 -34.86
CA CYS A 104 9.65 21.72 -36.15
C CYS A 104 8.60 20.61 -35.98
N GLN A 105 7.81 20.36 -37.02
CA GLN A 105 6.78 19.32 -37.03
C GLN A 105 7.36 17.93 -36.66
N ALA A 106 8.50 17.56 -37.25
CA ALA A 106 9.12 16.26 -36.96
C ALA A 106 9.52 16.12 -35.48
N CYS A 107 10.08 17.16 -34.85
CA CYS A 107 10.38 17.14 -33.42
C CYS A 107 9.14 17.25 -32.53
N PHE A 108 8.04 17.81 -33.06
CA PHE A 108 6.74 17.82 -32.39
C PHE A 108 6.07 16.45 -32.42
N GLU A 109 6.21 15.69 -33.51
CA GLU A 109 5.62 14.37 -33.71
C GLU A 109 6.50 13.23 -33.19
N ALA A 110 7.83 13.43 -33.13
CA ALA A 110 8.76 12.49 -32.55
C ALA A 110 8.48 12.28 -31.06
N GLY A 111 7.92 11.12 -30.73
CA GLY A 111 7.70 10.63 -29.37
C GLY A 111 6.23 10.68 -28.93
N GLN A 112 5.66 9.49 -28.74
CA GLN A 112 4.51 9.27 -27.86
C GLN A 112 4.94 9.56 -26.42
N HIS A 113 4.28 10.51 -25.75
CA HIS A 113 4.28 10.52 -24.29
C HIS A 113 3.33 9.40 -23.84
N THR A 114 3.85 8.37 -23.20
CA THR A 114 3.07 7.27 -22.58
C THR A 114 2.48 7.65 -21.23
N GLU A 115 2.57 8.92 -20.83
CA GLU A 115 2.09 9.41 -19.55
C GLU A 115 1.21 10.64 -19.78
N GLY A 116 -0.10 10.46 -19.72
CA GLY A 116 -1.04 11.56 -19.54
C GLY A 116 -0.82 12.14 -18.14
N VAL A 117 -0.23 13.33 -18.05
CA VAL A 117 -0.12 14.04 -16.78
C VAL A 117 -1.36 14.91 -16.58
N THR A 118 -2.16 14.56 -15.58
CA THR A 118 -3.26 15.41 -15.09
C THR A 118 -2.67 16.65 -14.42
N ARG A 119 -2.90 17.84 -14.98
CA ARG A 119 -2.53 19.10 -14.33
C ARG A 119 -3.61 19.52 -13.34
N ARG A 120 -3.20 19.69 -12.08
CA ARG A 120 -4.08 20.23 -11.04
C ARG A 120 -4.18 21.75 -11.18
N LEU A 121 -5.21 22.22 -11.89
CA LEU A 121 -5.56 23.65 -11.97
C LEU A 121 -6.22 24.18 -10.67
N THR A 122 -6.22 23.39 -9.59
CA THR A 122 -6.88 23.77 -8.33
C THR A 122 -6.33 25.08 -7.79
N GLU A 123 -5.01 25.30 -7.85
CA GLU A 123 -4.41 26.54 -7.34
C GLU A 123 -4.80 27.75 -8.20
N GLU A 124 -4.79 27.63 -9.53
CA GLU A 124 -5.28 28.67 -10.44
C GLU A 124 -6.77 28.95 -10.25
N PHE A 125 -7.62 27.92 -10.11
CA PHE A 125 -9.03 28.09 -9.79
C PHE A 125 -9.26 28.70 -8.40
N THR A 126 -8.43 28.35 -7.42
CA THR A 126 -8.51 28.91 -6.06
C THR A 126 -8.06 30.37 -6.08
N ALA A 127 -7.03 30.71 -6.85
CA ALA A 127 -6.59 32.07 -7.09
C ALA A 127 -7.68 32.89 -7.81
N TRP A 128 -8.32 32.34 -8.85
CA TRP A 128 -9.46 33.00 -9.52
C TRP A 128 -10.66 33.20 -8.59
N ARG A 129 -11.01 32.22 -7.75
CA ARG A 129 -12.09 32.39 -6.76
C ARG A 129 -11.72 33.40 -5.68
N LYS A 130 -10.48 33.42 -5.20
CA LYS A 130 -9.97 34.43 -4.27
C LYS A 130 -9.98 35.82 -4.91
N CYS A 131 -9.59 35.95 -6.18
CA CYS A 131 -9.67 37.21 -6.93
C CYS A 131 -11.13 37.66 -7.13
N ARG A 132 -12.07 36.72 -7.32
CA ARG A 132 -13.51 37.02 -7.36
C ARG A 132 -14.04 37.47 -5.99
N GLN A 133 -13.53 36.91 -4.90
CA GLN A 133 -13.80 37.36 -3.53
C GLN A 133 -13.20 38.75 -3.24
N THR A 134 -12.00 39.08 -3.71
CA THR A 134 -11.37 40.41 -3.52
C THR A 134 -11.93 41.48 -4.46
N SER A 135 -12.40 41.12 -5.66
CA SER A 135 -13.08 42.05 -6.57
C SER A 135 -14.45 42.54 -6.05
N ASN A 136 -15.07 41.79 -5.14
CA ASN A 136 -16.26 42.24 -4.40
C ASN A 136 -15.92 43.29 -3.33
N GLN A 137 -14.63 43.50 -3.01
CA GLN A 137 -14.17 44.53 -2.09
C GLN A 137 -13.90 45.86 -2.81
N GLN A 138 -13.50 45.86 -4.08
CA GLN A 138 -13.26 47.09 -4.85
C GLN A 138 -14.48 47.64 -5.62
N LYS A 139 -15.55 46.85 -5.82
CA LYS A 139 -16.87 47.38 -6.26
C LYS A 139 -17.76 47.87 -5.11
N SER A 140 -17.20 48.04 -3.91
CA SER A 140 -17.93 48.47 -2.71
C SER A 140 -17.87 49.97 -2.39
N ASN A 141 -17.42 50.81 -3.32
CA ASN A 141 -17.49 52.27 -3.17
C ASN A 141 -18.90 52.86 -3.43
N GLY A 142 -19.97 52.05 -3.38
CA GLY A 142 -21.34 52.50 -3.62
C GLY A 142 -22.44 51.89 -2.75
N CYS A 143 -22.14 50.92 -1.87
CA CYS A 143 -23.19 50.27 -1.06
C CYS A 143 -22.97 50.52 0.44
N LYS A 144 -23.96 51.15 1.07
CA LYS A 144 -23.94 51.71 2.44
C LYS A 144 -23.51 50.68 3.54
N PRO A 145 -23.00 51.15 4.69
CA PRO A 145 -22.28 50.34 5.71
C PRO A 145 -23.12 49.29 6.47
N ALA A 146 -24.42 49.17 6.22
CA ALA A 146 -25.32 48.31 6.98
C ALA A 146 -25.05 46.79 6.80
N SER A 147 -24.33 46.38 5.75
CA SER A 147 -24.11 44.98 5.41
C SER A 147 -22.89 44.33 6.10
N ARG A 148 -22.09 45.07 6.86
CA ARG A 148 -20.90 44.52 7.57
C ARG A 148 -21.21 43.99 8.98
N PHE A 149 -22.20 44.55 9.69
CA PHE A 149 -22.51 44.23 11.10
C PHE A 149 -23.15 42.86 11.38
N TRP A 150 -23.57 42.10 10.36
CA TRP A 150 -24.31 40.85 10.59
C TRP A 150 -23.44 39.62 10.81
N ARG A 151 -22.23 39.56 10.23
CA ARG A 151 -21.35 38.39 10.36
C ARG A 151 -20.83 38.24 11.79
N ASP A 152 -20.75 39.34 12.52
CA ASP A 152 -20.30 39.36 13.91
C ASP A 152 -21.41 38.94 14.90
N ARG A 153 -22.67 38.81 14.45
CA ARG A 153 -23.82 38.48 15.31
C ARG A 153 -24.29 37.03 15.21
N VAL A 154 -23.85 36.26 14.22
CA VAL A 154 -24.30 34.88 14.00
C VAL A 154 -23.13 33.97 13.67
N ASP A 155 -22.85 33.01 14.56
CA ASP A 155 -21.96 31.90 14.24
C ASP A 155 -22.70 30.88 13.36
N LEU A 156 -22.40 30.90 12.06
CA LEU A 156 -23.00 30.01 11.07
C LEU A 156 -22.71 28.53 11.35
N ALA A 157 -21.61 28.17 12.02
CA ALA A 157 -21.32 26.79 12.38
C ALA A 157 -22.27 26.30 13.49
N THR A 158 -22.50 27.13 14.50
CA THR A 158 -23.48 26.86 15.55
C THR A 158 -24.90 26.78 14.99
N GLU A 159 -25.28 27.67 14.05
CA GLU A 159 -26.60 27.62 13.41
C GLU A 159 -26.80 26.37 12.53
N CYS A 160 -25.73 25.85 11.91
CA CYS A 160 -25.79 24.57 11.19
C CYS A 160 -26.18 23.43 12.14
N GLU A 161 -25.56 23.38 13.31
CA GLU A 161 -25.81 22.33 14.29
C GLU A 161 -27.20 22.48 14.92
N ARG A 162 -27.63 23.71 15.23
CA ARG A 162 -28.99 24.02 15.68
C ARG A 162 -30.03 23.48 14.70
N LEU A 163 -29.85 23.76 13.40
CA LEU A 163 -30.77 23.33 12.36
C LEU A 163 -30.80 21.80 12.22
N ARG A 164 -29.63 21.16 12.23
CA ARG A 164 -29.47 19.69 12.17
C ARG A 164 -30.16 19.00 13.34
N LEU A 165 -29.85 19.41 14.57
CA LEU A 165 -30.43 18.86 15.80
C LEU A 165 -31.93 19.13 15.89
N GLY A 166 -32.36 20.32 15.46
CA GLY A 166 -33.78 20.69 15.41
C GLY A 166 -34.58 19.78 14.48
N PHE A 167 -34.06 19.49 13.29
CA PHE A 167 -34.67 18.54 12.37
C PHE A 167 -34.69 17.12 12.93
N HIS A 168 -33.56 16.65 13.48
CA HIS A 168 -33.47 15.34 14.12
C HIS A 168 -34.53 15.17 15.22
N LYS A 169 -34.63 16.15 16.15
CA LYS A 169 -35.66 16.13 17.19
C LYS A 169 -37.07 16.12 16.60
N SER A 170 -37.32 16.92 15.56
CA SER A 170 -38.64 16.97 14.92
C SER A 170 -39.10 15.66 14.29
N ILE A 171 -38.17 14.75 13.99
CA ILE A 171 -38.44 13.41 13.48
C ILE A 171 -38.55 12.39 14.62
N VAL A 172 -37.71 12.52 15.66
CA VAL A 172 -37.58 11.51 16.74
C VAL A 172 -38.60 11.70 17.88
N THR A 173 -39.01 12.93 18.21
CA THR A 173 -39.81 13.21 19.43
C THR A 173 -41.32 13.18 19.25
N SER A 174 -41.85 12.74 18.10
CA SER A 174 -43.30 12.70 17.89
C SER A 174 -43.82 11.28 18.10
N GLU A 175 -44.52 11.01 19.21
CA GLU A 175 -45.28 9.77 19.48
C GLU A 175 -46.34 9.47 18.40
N VAL A 176 -46.68 10.47 17.58
CA VAL A 176 -47.30 10.31 16.27
C VAL A 176 -46.30 10.79 15.23
N GLY A 177 -45.59 9.88 14.56
CA GLY A 177 -44.61 10.21 13.52
C GLY A 177 -45.23 11.15 12.49
N ARG A 178 -44.85 12.43 12.50
CA ARG A 178 -45.34 13.38 11.49
C ARG A 178 -44.83 12.93 10.12
N THR A 179 -45.75 12.75 9.18
CA THR A 179 -45.36 12.38 7.81
C THR A 179 -44.58 13.54 7.16
N LEU A 180 -43.64 13.24 6.27
CA LEU A 180 -42.93 14.26 5.49
C LEU A 180 -43.88 15.16 4.69
N SER A 181 -45.03 14.61 4.30
CA SER A 181 -46.12 15.33 3.65
C SER A 181 -46.70 16.42 4.57
N GLU A 182 -46.92 16.11 5.85
CA GLU A 182 -47.37 17.10 6.85
C GLU A 182 -46.32 18.20 7.07
N MET A 183 -45.03 17.87 7.10
CA MET A 183 -43.97 18.86 7.24
C MET A 183 -43.85 19.81 6.04
N LYS A 184 -44.10 19.31 4.82
CA LYS A 184 -44.05 20.11 3.58
C LYS A 184 -45.27 21.04 3.44
N ASN A 185 -46.40 20.70 4.05
CA ASN A 185 -47.67 21.43 3.94
C ASN A 185 -47.95 22.40 5.11
N MET A 186 -46.99 22.64 6.00
CA MET A 186 -47.19 23.56 7.12
C MET A 186 -47.33 25.01 6.65
N LEU A 187 -48.44 25.64 7.03
CA LEU A 187 -48.72 27.07 6.79
C LEU A 187 -47.81 27.99 7.63
N VAL A 188 -47.29 27.50 8.76
CA VAL A 188 -46.41 28.24 9.67
C VAL A 188 -45.03 27.59 9.68
N THR A 189 -43.97 28.40 9.56
CA THR A 189 -42.59 27.90 9.67
C THR A 189 -42.33 27.38 11.09
N PRO A 190 -41.92 26.10 11.27
CA PRO A 190 -41.59 25.53 12.58
C PRO A 190 -40.43 26.23 13.27
N ASP A 191 -40.41 26.24 14.61
CA ASP A 191 -39.36 26.92 15.38
C ASP A 191 -37.96 26.39 15.11
N TRP A 192 -37.81 25.09 14.86
CA TRP A 192 -36.51 24.52 14.52
C TRP A 192 -35.96 25.02 13.18
N GLN A 193 -36.80 25.51 12.27
CA GLN A 193 -36.37 26.17 11.02
C GLN A 193 -36.04 27.66 11.22
N LYS A 194 -36.42 28.25 12.35
CA LYS A 194 -36.14 29.65 12.65
C LYS A 194 -34.73 29.78 13.21
N SER A 195 -33.91 30.64 12.61
CA SER A 195 -32.57 30.97 13.13
C SER A 195 -32.65 31.61 14.51
N SER A 196 -31.58 31.53 15.30
CA SER A 196 -31.50 32.17 16.62
C SER A 196 -31.76 33.69 16.59
N VAL A 197 -31.52 34.35 15.45
CA VAL A 197 -31.76 35.79 15.24
C VAL A 197 -33.04 36.10 14.45
N TRP A 198 -33.91 35.11 14.24
CA TRP A 198 -35.10 35.22 13.38
C TRP A 198 -36.03 36.40 13.71
N LEU A 199 -36.20 36.73 15.00
CA LEU A 199 -37.11 37.78 15.46
C LEU A 199 -36.56 39.20 15.27
N GLN A 200 -35.27 39.39 15.00
CA GLN A 200 -34.69 40.74 14.78
C GLN A 200 -34.85 41.24 13.34
N GLU A 201 -35.23 40.38 12.39
CA GLU A 201 -35.23 40.70 10.95
C GLU A 201 -36.63 40.65 10.30
N THR A 202 -37.70 40.33 11.03
CA THR A 202 -39.07 40.22 10.50
C THR A 202 -39.67 41.53 10.01
N MET A 203 -39.08 42.67 10.37
CA MET A 203 -39.55 44.01 9.99
C MET A 203 -38.79 44.62 8.80
N ALA A 204 -37.91 43.87 8.13
CA ALA A 204 -37.20 44.42 6.97
C ALA A 204 -38.18 44.73 5.82
N GLU A 205 -38.19 45.99 5.40
CA GLU A 205 -38.95 46.48 4.23
C GLU A 205 -38.19 46.25 2.92
N ASN A 206 -36.87 46.06 3.01
CA ASN A 206 -35.97 45.85 1.87
C ASN A 206 -35.20 44.53 2.00
N CYS A 207 -34.85 43.95 0.86
CA CYS A 207 -34.02 42.76 0.80
C CYS A 207 -32.65 43.01 1.43
N GLN A 208 -32.26 42.21 2.42
CA GLN A 208 -30.96 42.34 3.10
C GLN A 208 -29.77 41.81 2.27
N GLY A 209 -30.02 41.42 1.00
CA GLY A 209 -29.02 41.00 0.02
C GLY A 209 -28.77 42.07 -1.05
N CYS A 210 -29.83 42.50 -1.76
CA CYS A 210 -29.74 43.49 -2.84
C CYS A 210 -30.30 44.88 -2.49
N SER A 211 -30.82 45.09 -1.28
CA SER A 211 -31.42 46.34 -0.80
C SER A 211 -32.69 46.84 -1.53
N GLU A 212 -33.18 46.08 -2.52
CA GLU A 212 -34.46 46.35 -3.19
C GLU A 212 -35.66 46.19 -2.26
N GLY A 213 -36.65 47.08 -2.37
CA GLY A 213 -37.88 47.05 -1.59
C GLY A 213 -38.71 45.80 -1.83
N PHE A 214 -39.28 45.23 -0.77
CA PHE A 214 -40.27 44.17 -0.87
C PHE A 214 -41.64 44.74 -1.25
N GLY A 215 -42.46 43.93 -1.92
CA GLY A 215 -43.80 44.31 -2.35
C GLY A 215 -44.55 43.12 -2.94
N PHE A 216 -45.68 43.35 -3.59
CA PHE A 216 -46.52 42.27 -4.13
C PHE A 216 -45.77 41.35 -5.12
N LEU A 217 -44.92 41.90 -5.99
CA LEU A 217 -44.13 41.15 -6.97
C LEU A 217 -42.83 40.56 -6.39
N ARG A 218 -42.35 41.06 -5.25
CA ARG A 218 -41.09 40.64 -4.61
C ARG A 218 -41.38 40.05 -3.23
N LYS A 219 -41.60 38.73 -3.21
CA LYS A 219 -41.84 37.96 -1.97
C LYS A 219 -40.61 37.96 -1.05
N LYS A 220 -40.88 37.91 0.26
CA LYS A 220 -39.89 37.81 1.34
C LYS A 220 -39.56 36.33 1.61
N TYR A 221 -38.28 35.99 1.68
CA TYR A 221 -37.78 34.66 2.05
C TYR A 221 -36.81 34.80 3.21
N SER A 222 -37.05 34.09 4.30
CA SER A 222 -36.16 34.06 5.45
C SER A 222 -35.09 32.97 5.28
N CYS A 223 -33.82 33.34 5.44
CA CYS A 223 -32.72 32.39 5.47
C CYS A 223 -32.83 31.49 6.71
N LYS A 224 -32.93 30.18 6.51
CA LYS A 224 -33.06 29.22 7.63
C LYS A 224 -31.78 29.08 8.47
N LEU A 225 -30.65 29.59 7.98
CA LEU A 225 -29.38 29.57 8.70
C LEU A 225 -29.10 30.85 9.48
N CYS A 226 -29.31 32.03 8.89
CA CYS A 226 -28.94 33.30 9.52
C CYS A 226 -30.09 34.29 9.74
N GLY A 227 -31.35 33.91 9.46
CA GLY A 227 -32.53 34.75 9.68
C GLY A 227 -32.89 35.68 8.53
N ARG A 228 -31.90 36.13 7.74
CA ARG A 228 -32.06 37.24 6.78
C ARG A 228 -33.27 37.14 5.88
N LEU A 229 -34.02 38.25 5.77
CA LEU A 229 -35.04 38.45 4.76
C LEU A 229 -34.41 38.83 3.42
N VAL A 230 -34.53 37.92 2.46
CA VAL A 230 -33.99 38.05 1.11
C VAL A 230 -35.07 37.80 0.06
N CYS A 231 -34.87 38.32 -1.14
CA CYS A 231 -35.76 38.04 -2.27
C CYS A 231 -35.32 36.75 -3.00
N LYS A 232 -36.16 36.27 -3.93
CA LYS A 232 -35.92 35.02 -4.68
C LYS A 232 -34.55 34.97 -5.36
N SER A 233 -34.07 36.08 -5.93
CA SER A 233 -32.76 36.15 -6.60
C SER A 233 -31.56 36.21 -5.65
N CYS A 234 -31.79 36.46 -4.35
CA CYS A 234 -30.75 36.52 -3.32
C CYS A 234 -30.78 35.31 -2.38
N CYS A 235 -31.59 34.29 -2.70
CA CYS A 235 -31.70 33.05 -1.93
C CYS A 235 -31.66 31.84 -2.87
N THR A 236 -31.20 30.71 -2.33
CA THR A 236 -31.33 29.41 -2.98
C THR A 236 -32.25 28.51 -2.16
N ARG A 237 -32.88 27.52 -2.80
CA ARG A 237 -33.62 26.44 -2.13
C ARG A 237 -32.85 25.13 -2.26
N GLU A 238 -31.56 25.18 -1.93
CA GLU A 238 -30.60 24.10 -2.18
C GLU A 238 -29.99 23.55 -0.88
N LEU A 239 -30.41 24.05 0.28
CA LEU A 239 -30.04 23.44 1.57
C LEU A 239 -30.93 22.23 1.83
N LEU A 240 -30.36 21.04 1.72
CA LEU A 240 -30.99 19.77 2.05
C LEU A 240 -30.72 19.43 3.52
N VAL A 241 -31.79 19.15 4.26
CA VAL A 241 -31.71 18.54 5.60
C VAL A 241 -32.33 17.16 5.49
N TYR A 242 -31.64 16.10 5.92
CA TYR A 242 -32.06 14.72 5.68
C TYR A 242 -31.57 13.74 6.75
N VAL A 243 -32.15 12.56 6.80
CA VAL A 243 -31.62 11.39 7.52
C VAL A 243 -31.04 10.42 6.49
N PRO A 244 -29.80 9.93 6.63
CA PRO A 244 -29.25 8.94 5.71
C PRO A 244 -30.07 7.64 5.75
N ASP A 245 -30.34 7.06 4.58
CA ASP A 245 -30.98 5.74 4.48
C ASP A 245 -30.00 4.68 5.03
N SER A 246 -30.50 3.70 5.80
CA SER A 246 -29.64 2.66 6.38
C SER A 246 -29.23 1.63 5.31
N ASP A 247 -27.93 1.53 5.03
CA ASP A 247 -27.38 0.45 4.20
C ASP A 247 -27.57 -0.90 4.90
N HIS A 248 -28.26 -1.84 4.24
CA HIS A 248 -28.49 -3.21 4.72
C HIS A 248 -27.21 -4.03 5.02
N ASN A 249 -26.02 -3.49 4.74
CA ASN A 249 -24.72 -4.16 4.87
C ASN A 249 -23.73 -3.47 5.83
N SER A 250 -24.14 -2.44 6.57
CA SER A 250 -23.27 -1.78 7.55
C SER A 250 -23.88 -1.87 8.97
N ASN A 251 -23.12 -2.42 9.91
CA ASN A 251 -23.53 -2.57 11.33
C ASN A 251 -23.57 -1.23 12.10
N VAL A 252 -23.75 -0.10 11.43
CA VAL A 252 -23.85 1.24 12.04
C VAL A 252 -25.07 1.96 11.47
N SER A 253 -26.22 1.73 12.09
CA SER A 253 -27.43 2.54 11.84
C SER A 253 -27.26 3.89 12.55
N SER A 254 -26.59 4.86 11.91
CA SER A 254 -26.60 6.23 12.41
C SER A 254 -27.91 6.91 11.98
N LYS A 255 -28.92 6.91 12.84
CA LYS A 255 -30.19 7.67 12.65
C LYS A 255 -30.02 9.20 12.73
N GLU A 256 -28.80 9.70 12.62
CA GLU A 256 -28.51 11.12 12.80
C GLU A 256 -28.87 11.95 11.58
N ALA A 257 -29.51 13.10 11.80
CA ALA A 257 -29.79 14.04 10.75
C ALA A 257 -28.49 14.68 10.22
N CYS A 258 -28.50 15.01 8.95
CA CYS A 258 -27.42 15.62 8.20
C CYS A 258 -27.94 16.87 7.45
N ILE A 259 -27.02 17.80 7.16
CA ILE A 259 -27.27 18.94 6.27
C ILE A 259 -26.28 18.91 5.11
N SER A 260 -26.73 19.22 3.91
CA SER A 260 -25.88 19.37 2.73
C SER A 260 -26.45 20.42 1.77
N VAL A 261 -25.60 20.93 0.89
CA VAL A 261 -26.02 21.73 -0.26
C VAL A 261 -26.03 20.80 -1.47
N ILE A 262 -27.18 20.70 -2.13
CA ILE A 262 -27.32 19.88 -3.34
C ILE A 262 -26.49 20.46 -4.49
N LYS A 263 -26.11 19.61 -5.45
CA LYS A 263 -25.25 19.98 -6.60
C LYS A 263 -23.84 20.44 -6.19
N VAL A 264 -23.42 20.15 -4.96
CA VAL A 264 -22.07 20.33 -4.46
C VAL A 264 -21.53 18.96 -4.04
N LEU A 265 -20.26 18.67 -4.32
CA LEU A 265 -19.61 17.41 -3.95
C LEU A 265 -19.81 17.13 -2.44
N GLY A 266 -20.23 15.92 -2.08
CA GLY A 266 -20.56 15.53 -0.70
C GLY A 266 -22.05 15.61 -0.34
N SER A 267 -22.95 15.88 -1.31
CA SER A 267 -24.40 15.66 -1.14
C SER A 267 -24.78 14.22 -1.49
N PRO A 268 -25.90 13.69 -0.98
CA PRO A 268 -26.43 12.38 -1.38
C PRO A 268 -26.62 12.27 -2.91
N GLU A 269 -26.32 11.09 -3.48
CA GLU A 269 -26.54 10.82 -4.91
C GLU A 269 -28.01 10.65 -5.26
N LYS A 270 -28.79 10.08 -4.34
CA LYS A 270 -30.24 9.95 -4.41
C LYS A 270 -30.85 10.75 -3.27
N GLU A 271 -32.00 11.38 -3.52
CA GLU A 271 -32.74 12.09 -2.48
C GLU A 271 -33.19 11.09 -1.40
N PRO A 272 -32.74 11.24 -0.14
CA PRO A 272 -33.07 10.32 0.94
C PRO A 272 -34.56 10.37 1.26
N GLU A 273 -35.10 9.27 1.79
CA GLU A 273 -36.53 9.14 2.07
C GLU A 273 -37.00 10.28 2.99
N ILE A 274 -36.28 10.50 4.09
CA ILE A 274 -36.55 11.56 5.06
C ILE A 274 -35.70 12.79 4.74
N SER A 275 -36.26 13.71 3.94
CA SER A 275 -35.53 14.92 3.51
C SER A 275 -36.41 16.16 3.26
N LEU A 276 -35.79 17.34 3.39
CA LEU A 276 -36.43 18.65 3.16
C LEU A 276 -35.46 19.68 2.57
N LEU A 277 -35.92 20.41 1.55
CA LEU A 277 -35.20 21.52 0.93
C LEU A 277 -35.62 22.88 1.50
N LEU A 278 -34.64 23.58 2.08
CA LEU A 278 -34.80 24.84 2.80
C LEU A 278 -34.18 26.03 2.05
N HIS A 279 -34.71 27.22 2.33
CA HIS A 279 -34.21 28.47 1.78
C HIS A 279 -33.03 29.02 2.58
N VAL A 280 -31.94 29.38 1.90
CA VAL A 280 -30.81 30.10 2.48
C VAL A 280 -30.42 31.27 1.61
N CYS A 281 -29.90 32.35 2.21
CA CYS A 281 -29.33 33.45 1.45
C CYS A 281 -28.02 33.00 0.77
N GLU A 282 -27.67 33.64 -0.35
CA GLU A 282 -26.48 33.31 -1.13
C GLU A 282 -25.17 33.27 -0.30
N PRO A 283 -24.92 34.19 0.65
CA PRO A 283 -23.74 34.08 1.54
C PRO A 283 -23.71 32.81 2.38
N CYS A 284 -24.84 32.38 2.94
CA CYS A 284 -24.93 31.15 3.74
C CYS A 284 -24.79 29.90 2.87
N HIS A 285 -25.34 29.94 1.65
CA HIS A 285 -25.15 28.87 0.68
C HIS A 285 -23.66 28.65 0.34
N LEU A 286 -22.92 29.74 0.06
CA LEU A 286 -21.48 29.67 -0.22
C LEU A 286 -20.70 29.11 0.98
N PHE A 287 -21.01 29.56 2.19
CA PHE A 287 -20.39 29.04 3.42
C PHE A 287 -20.58 27.52 3.58
N LEU A 288 -21.81 27.04 3.38
CA LEU A 288 -22.13 25.62 3.46
C LEU A 288 -21.43 24.80 2.38
N ALA A 289 -21.44 25.29 1.13
CA ALA A 289 -20.78 24.65 0.00
C ALA A 289 -19.26 24.51 0.19
N ASP A 290 -18.60 25.56 0.70
CA ASP A 290 -17.16 25.52 0.98
C ASP A 290 -16.83 24.49 2.08
N ARG A 291 -17.59 24.45 3.17
CA ARG A 291 -17.39 23.45 4.24
C ARG A 291 -17.62 22.02 3.75
N GLN A 292 -18.66 21.80 2.95
CA GLN A 292 -18.95 20.48 2.38
C GLN A 292 -17.83 20.02 1.43
N LEU A 293 -17.35 20.91 0.57
CA LEU A 293 -16.24 20.61 -0.33
C LEU A 293 -14.94 20.30 0.43
N LEU A 294 -14.67 20.99 1.54
CA LEU A 294 -13.51 20.71 2.39
C LEU A 294 -13.58 19.34 3.05
N ARG A 295 -14.76 18.92 3.53
CA ARG A 295 -15.00 17.58 4.08
C ARG A 295 -14.82 16.50 3.02
N ALA A 296 -15.52 16.62 1.90
CA ALA A 296 -15.43 15.68 0.80
C ALA A 296 -14.00 15.53 0.27
N LYS A 297 -13.22 16.63 0.19
CA LYS A 297 -11.80 16.56 -0.18
C LYS A 297 -10.94 15.81 0.84
N LYS A 298 -11.22 15.97 2.13
CA LYS A 298 -10.50 15.28 3.20
C LYS A 298 -10.79 13.78 3.12
N ASP A 299 -12.05 13.40 2.97
CA ASP A 299 -12.49 12.00 2.90
C ASP A 299 -11.89 11.31 1.66
N LEU A 300 -12.01 11.94 0.48
CA LEU A 300 -11.44 11.43 -0.77
C LEU A 300 -9.90 11.32 -0.70
N SER A 301 -9.23 12.28 -0.05
CA SER A 301 -7.77 12.24 0.13
C SER A 301 -7.32 11.16 1.13
N THR A 302 -8.19 10.76 2.04
CA THR A 302 -7.92 9.71 3.03
C THR A 302 -8.09 8.34 2.40
N GLU A 303 -9.17 8.12 1.63
CA GLU A 303 -9.41 6.88 0.88
C GLU A 303 -8.33 6.62 -0.17
N LEU A 304 -7.95 7.62 -0.97
CA LEU A 304 -6.90 7.50 -1.99
C LEU A 304 -5.48 7.31 -1.42
N LYS A 305 -5.20 7.76 -0.19
CA LYS A 305 -3.92 7.49 0.49
C LYS A 305 -3.88 6.09 1.05
N VAL A 306 -4.97 5.63 1.68
CA VAL A 306 -5.07 4.29 2.25
C VAL A 306 -4.85 3.21 1.18
N THR A 307 -5.46 3.33 0.00
CA THR A 307 -5.32 2.31 -1.06
C THR A 307 -3.98 2.37 -1.82
N ARG A 308 -3.44 3.57 -2.10
CA ARG A 308 -2.12 3.69 -2.76
C ARG A 308 -0.94 3.30 -1.85
N GLU A 309 -1.02 3.58 -0.55
CA GLU A 309 0.08 3.34 0.39
C GLU A 309 0.12 1.89 0.89
N GLU A 310 -0.99 1.15 0.95
CA GLU A 310 -1.01 -0.17 1.58
C GLU A 310 -0.07 -1.19 0.89
N VAL A 311 -0.11 -1.32 -0.44
CA VAL A 311 0.77 -2.26 -1.17
C VAL A 311 2.24 -1.86 -1.04
N VAL A 312 2.54 -0.56 -1.13
CA VAL A 312 3.92 -0.06 -1.02
C VAL A 312 4.47 -0.28 0.39
N VAL A 313 3.66 -0.02 1.42
CA VAL A 313 4.01 -0.28 2.82
C VAL A 313 4.21 -1.78 3.06
N LYS A 314 3.35 -2.65 2.50
CA LYS A 314 3.53 -4.10 2.53
C LYS A 314 4.86 -4.51 1.87
N VAL A 315 5.20 -3.96 0.71
CA VAL A 315 6.50 -4.21 0.05
C VAL A 315 7.67 -3.74 0.92
N MET A 316 7.60 -2.56 1.54
CA MET A 316 8.66 -2.04 2.41
C MET A 316 8.86 -2.89 3.66
N THR A 317 7.79 -3.34 4.30
CA THR A 317 7.86 -4.23 5.48
C THR A 317 8.45 -5.59 5.12
N TRP A 318 8.06 -6.15 3.97
CA TRP A 318 8.68 -7.36 3.43
C TRP A 318 10.16 -7.15 3.09
N ASP A 319 10.54 -6.02 2.49
CA ASP A 319 11.92 -5.71 2.15
C ASP A 319 12.81 -5.66 3.40
N GLN A 320 12.36 -5.00 4.47
CA GLN A 320 13.07 -4.95 5.74
C GLN A 320 13.26 -6.34 6.36
N ALA A 321 12.19 -7.14 6.41
CA ALA A 321 12.24 -8.49 6.94
C ALA A 321 13.18 -9.41 6.13
N MET A 322 13.17 -9.27 4.80
CA MET A 322 14.03 -10.04 3.90
C MET A 322 15.48 -9.57 3.99
N LYS A 323 15.76 -8.26 4.01
CA LYS A 323 17.13 -7.73 4.12
C LYS A 323 17.88 -8.26 5.34
N LYS A 324 17.22 -8.32 6.50
CA LYS A 324 17.82 -8.91 7.72
C LYS A 324 18.23 -10.37 7.49
N LEU A 325 17.42 -11.14 6.78
CA LEU A 325 17.72 -12.53 6.43
C LEU A 325 18.81 -12.64 5.36
N GLN A 326 18.83 -11.73 4.37
CA GLN A 326 19.87 -11.66 3.34
C GLN A 326 21.25 -11.41 3.95
N LEU A 327 21.35 -10.50 4.93
CA LEU A 327 22.59 -10.23 5.66
C LEU A 327 23.10 -11.48 6.38
N LYS A 328 22.24 -12.13 7.17
CA LYS A 328 22.57 -13.38 7.86
C LYS A 328 23.07 -14.47 6.92
N ILE A 329 22.36 -14.68 5.80
CA ILE A 329 22.76 -15.67 4.78
C ILE A 329 24.13 -15.33 4.22
N THR A 330 24.38 -14.05 3.91
CA THR A 330 25.65 -13.61 3.31
C THR A 330 26.81 -13.79 4.30
N GLU A 331 26.64 -13.35 5.55
CA GLU A 331 27.63 -13.47 6.61
C GLU A 331 27.97 -14.93 6.93
N GLN A 332 26.94 -15.78 7.12
CA GLN A 332 27.16 -17.19 7.43
C GLN A 332 27.72 -17.98 6.24
N LEU A 333 27.33 -17.62 5.01
CA LEU A 333 27.88 -18.26 3.82
C LEU A 333 29.37 -17.96 3.68
N PHE A 334 29.77 -16.71 3.94
CA PHE A 334 31.18 -16.33 3.98
C PHE A 334 31.94 -17.11 5.06
N GLN A 335 31.44 -17.17 6.29
CA GLN A 335 32.06 -17.94 7.38
C GLN A 335 32.18 -19.43 7.04
N TYR A 336 31.17 -20.00 6.39
CA TYR A 336 31.18 -21.39 5.94
C TYR A 336 32.25 -21.64 4.87
N GLN A 337 32.38 -20.73 3.90
CA GLN A 337 33.39 -20.81 2.84
C GLN A 337 34.81 -20.69 3.41
N ASP A 338 35.03 -19.74 4.31
CA ASP A 338 36.30 -19.53 5.02
C ASP A 338 36.70 -20.76 5.84
N THR A 339 35.75 -21.34 6.58
CA THR A 339 36.00 -22.58 7.36
C THR A 339 36.37 -23.76 6.45
N ILE A 340 35.75 -23.87 5.27
CA ILE A 340 36.11 -24.89 4.28
C ILE A 340 37.55 -24.68 3.79
N GLU A 341 37.92 -23.44 3.44
CA GLU A 341 39.26 -23.11 2.97
C GLU A 341 40.32 -23.37 4.05
N MET A 342 40.07 -22.96 5.30
CA MET A 342 40.95 -23.27 6.43
C MET A 342 41.14 -24.77 6.64
N LEU A 343 40.13 -25.59 6.39
CA LEU A 343 40.24 -27.05 6.47
C LEU A 343 41.06 -27.65 5.33
N GLU A 344 41.04 -27.05 4.15
CA GLU A 344 41.94 -27.44 3.05
C GLU A 344 43.40 -27.20 3.42
N ASP A 345 43.70 -26.08 4.09
CA ASP A 345 45.04 -25.73 4.56
C ASP A 345 45.48 -26.55 5.78
N SER A 346 44.54 -26.87 6.68
CA SER A 346 44.78 -27.59 7.94
C SER A 346 45.03 -29.08 7.78
N ARG A 347 44.85 -29.67 6.57
CA ARG A 347 45.23 -31.07 6.26
C ARG A 347 46.71 -31.39 6.53
N LYS A 348 47.51 -30.40 6.92
CA LYS A 348 48.89 -30.53 7.38
C LYS A 348 49.06 -30.72 8.91
N SER A 349 48.02 -30.61 9.75
CA SER A 349 48.15 -30.88 11.19
C SER A 349 46.87 -31.46 11.82
N THR A 350 47.05 -32.46 12.68
CA THR A 350 46.01 -33.26 13.35
C THR A 350 45.24 -32.44 14.40
N GLY A 351 44.04 -31.97 14.06
CA GLY A 351 43.14 -31.23 14.97
C GLY A 351 41.67 -31.18 14.48
N ASP A 352 41.12 -32.32 14.05
CA ASP A 352 39.97 -32.38 13.10
C ASP A 352 38.54 -32.34 13.70
N GLN A 353 38.35 -32.62 15.00
CA GLN A 353 36.98 -32.77 15.56
C GLN A 353 36.22 -31.45 15.82
N SER A 354 36.93 -30.37 16.16
CA SER A 354 36.30 -29.06 16.45
C SER A 354 35.70 -28.43 15.18
N ASN A 355 36.48 -28.41 14.10
CA ASN A 355 36.08 -27.84 12.81
C ASN A 355 34.90 -28.58 12.18
N THR A 356 34.83 -29.90 12.38
CA THR A 356 33.74 -30.75 11.88
C THR A 356 32.38 -30.36 12.49
N LYS A 357 32.34 -30.08 13.81
CA LYS A 357 31.13 -29.61 14.49
C LYS A 357 30.73 -28.20 14.05
N VAL A 358 31.72 -27.31 13.88
CA VAL A 358 31.49 -25.93 13.41
C VAL A 358 30.90 -25.93 11.99
N LEU A 359 31.47 -26.72 11.07
CA LEU A 359 30.94 -26.88 9.72
C LEU A 359 29.53 -27.46 9.71
N ALA A 360 29.27 -28.51 10.49
CA ALA A 360 27.94 -29.11 10.56
C ALA A 360 26.90 -28.10 11.07
N LYS A 361 27.25 -27.30 12.09
CA LYS A 361 26.39 -26.22 12.58
C LYS A 361 26.14 -25.16 11.51
N ALA A 362 27.19 -24.65 10.86
CA ALA A 362 27.07 -23.65 9.81
C ALA A 362 26.24 -24.15 8.61
N GLN A 363 26.41 -25.42 8.21
CA GLN A 363 25.61 -26.05 7.16
C GLN A 363 24.13 -26.14 7.56
N GLY A 364 23.83 -26.55 8.80
CA GLY A 364 22.47 -26.59 9.32
C GLY A 364 21.82 -25.21 9.38
N ASP A 365 22.54 -24.21 9.91
CA ASP A 365 22.08 -22.83 9.99
C ASP A 365 21.80 -22.25 8.59
N LEU A 366 22.69 -22.44 7.62
CA LEU A 366 22.47 -21.97 6.25
C LEU A 366 21.23 -22.61 5.62
N SER A 367 21.06 -23.93 5.77
CA SER A 367 19.85 -24.62 5.29
C SER A 367 18.58 -24.06 5.95
N ASP A 368 18.60 -23.75 7.24
CA ASP A 368 17.49 -23.13 7.97
C ASP A 368 17.13 -21.73 7.41
N HIS A 369 18.15 -20.89 7.19
CA HIS A 369 17.95 -19.54 6.65
C HIS A 369 17.44 -19.59 5.21
N PHE A 370 17.96 -20.48 4.35
CA PHE A 370 17.49 -20.64 2.98
C PHE A 370 16.05 -21.20 2.93
N ALA A 371 15.70 -22.16 3.79
CA ALA A 371 14.34 -22.67 3.90
C ALA A 371 13.38 -21.57 4.36
N THR A 372 13.77 -20.78 5.36
CA THR A 372 12.98 -19.63 5.81
C THR A 372 12.81 -18.59 4.70
N TYR A 373 13.85 -18.35 3.90
CA TYR A 373 13.81 -17.42 2.78
C TYR A 373 12.87 -17.90 1.67
N SER A 374 12.96 -19.17 1.28
CA SER A 374 12.17 -19.74 0.19
C SER A 374 10.67 -19.69 0.51
N LEU A 375 10.27 -19.92 1.76
CA LEU A 375 8.88 -19.84 2.22
C LEU A 375 8.31 -18.41 2.20
N LYS A 376 9.17 -17.39 2.31
CA LYS A 376 8.74 -15.98 2.23
C LYS A 376 8.46 -15.52 0.80
N ILE A 377 9.14 -16.08 -0.21
CA ILE A 377 8.97 -15.68 -1.62
C ILE A 377 7.51 -15.84 -2.12
N PRO A 378 6.81 -16.98 -1.93
CA PRO A 378 5.42 -17.12 -2.33
C PRO A 378 4.47 -16.10 -1.69
N SER A 379 4.77 -15.66 -0.46
CA SER A 379 3.97 -14.65 0.25
C SER A 379 4.03 -13.29 -0.44
N ILE A 380 5.15 -12.94 -1.09
CA ILE A 380 5.27 -11.73 -1.91
C ILE A 380 4.41 -11.85 -3.18
N LYS A 381 4.36 -13.04 -3.79
CA LYS A 381 3.52 -13.30 -4.98
C LYS A 381 2.02 -13.10 -4.69
N LYS A 382 1.58 -13.35 -3.45
CA LYS A 382 0.19 -13.11 -3.00
C LYS A 382 -0.21 -11.63 -3.01
N LEU A 383 0.74 -10.69 -3.12
CA LEU A 383 0.45 -9.25 -3.26
C LEU A 383 0.05 -8.84 -4.69
N LEU A 384 0.31 -9.68 -5.71
CA LEU A 384 0.02 -9.34 -7.11
C LEU A 384 -1.49 -9.12 -7.39
N PRO A 385 -2.41 -9.93 -6.83
CA PRO A 385 -3.85 -9.67 -6.95
C PRO A 385 -4.31 -8.40 -6.23
N GLU A 386 -3.60 -7.96 -5.18
CA GLU A 386 -3.92 -6.74 -4.40
C GLU A 386 -3.48 -5.45 -5.12
N CYS A 387 -2.76 -5.54 -6.24
CA CYS A 387 -2.27 -4.36 -6.98
C CYS A 387 -3.37 -3.74 -7.85
N GLU A 388 -3.82 -2.54 -7.47
CA GLU A 388 -4.83 -1.75 -8.20
C GLU A 388 -4.28 -1.08 -9.47
N THR A 389 -2.98 -0.77 -9.50
CA THR A 389 -2.33 -0.05 -10.60
C THR A 389 -1.24 -0.87 -11.29
N GLU A 390 -1.00 -0.60 -12.59
CA GLU A 390 0.08 -1.24 -13.34
C GLU A 390 1.46 -0.92 -12.76
N THR A 391 1.64 0.28 -12.19
CA THR A 391 2.88 0.67 -11.52
C THR A 391 3.13 -0.17 -10.26
N GLN A 392 2.11 -0.41 -9.42
CA GLN A 392 2.23 -1.31 -8.27
C GLN A 392 2.57 -2.75 -8.72
N ARG A 393 1.92 -3.23 -9.78
CA ARG A 393 2.17 -4.57 -10.34
C ARG A 393 3.62 -4.70 -10.84
N LYS A 394 4.14 -3.69 -11.54
CA LYS A 394 5.55 -3.62 -11.97
C LYS A 394 6.50 -3.59 -10.78
N LEU A 395 6.20 -2.79 -9.76
CA LEU A 395 6.99 -2.73 -8.51
C LEU A 395 7.06 -4.10 -7.82
N VAL A 396 5.92 -4.75 -7.59
CA VAL A 396 5.87 -6.07 -6.92
C VAL A 396 6.57 -7.14 -7.75
N LYS A 397 6.42 -7.13 -9.08
CA LYS A 397 7.16 -8.05 -9.97
C LYS A 397 8.68 -7.84 -9.92
N ALA A 398 9.13 -6.59 -9.97
CA ALA A 398 10.56 -6.25 -9.87
C ALA A 398 11.12 -6.66 -8.50
N PHE A 399 10.38 -6.39 -7.42
CA PHE A 399 10.73 -6.80 -6.07
C PHE A 399 10.81 -8.34 -5.95
N LEU A 400 9.81 -9.06 -6.43
CA LEU A 400 9.79 -10.53 -6.45
C LEU A 400 10.99 -11.09 -7.24
N LYS A 401 11.30 -10.53 -8.41
CA LYS A 401 12.46 -10.91 -9.21
C LYS A 401 13.76 -10.71 -8.40
N ALA A 402 13.98 -9.52 -7.85
CA ALA A 402 15.19 -9.23 -7.08
C ALA A 402 15.39 -10.17 -5.88
N LYS A 403 14.32 -10.52 -5.14
CA LYS A 403 14.40 -11.48 -4.03
C LYS A 403 14.64 -12.92 -4.52
N SER A 404 14.04 -13.30 -5.65
CA SER A 404 14.27 -14.62 -6.24
C SER A 404 15.69 -14.78 -6.77
N ASP A 405 16.21 -13.76 -7.45
CA ASP A 405 17.59 -13.74 -7.97
C ASP A 405 18.60 -13.88 -6.83
N PHE A 406 18.42 -13.15 -5.73
CA PHE A 406 19.27 -13.29 -4.54
C PHE A 406 19.26 -14.73 -3.99
N TYR A 407 18.08 -15.34 -3.85
CA TYR A 407 17.96 -16.70 -3.35
C TYR A 407 18.69 -17.69 -4.27
N LEU A 408 18.45 -17.61 -5.58
CA LEU A 408 19.05 -18.50 -6.57
C LEU A 408 20.57 -18.36 -6.61
N ASP A 409 21.08 -17.13 -6.59
CA ASP A 409 22.51 -16.84 -6.51
C ASP A 409 23.13 -17.48 -5.25
N LYS A 410 22.63 -17.13 -4.06
CA LYS A 410 23.24 -17.58 -2.80
C LYS A 410 23.07 -19.07 -2.53
N VAL A 411 21.93 -19.67 -2.88
CA VAL A 411 21.75 -21.13 -2.72
C VAL A 411 22.66 -21.91 -3.67
N SER A 412 22.96 -21.36 -4.86
CA SER A 412 23.91 -21.98 -5.79
C SER A 412 25.34 -21.95 -5.24
N MET A 413 25.76 -20.84 -4.65
CA MET A 413 27.05 -20.71 -3.96
C MET A 413 27.17 -21.68 -2.79
N PHE A 414 26.12 -21.82 -1.98
CA PHE A 414 26.09 -22.79 -0.88
C PHE A 414 26.24 -24.23 -1.38
N ARG A 415 25.50 -24.61 -2.43
CA ARG A 415 25.62 -25.93 -3.06
C ARG A 415 27.02 -26.18 -3.65
N ALA A 416 27.62 -25.16 -4.27
CA ALA A 416 28.99 -25.24 -4.76
C ALA A 416 30.00 -25.46 -3.62
N SER A 417 29.84 -24.74 -2.51
CA SER A 417 30.70 -24.88 -1.32
C SER A 417 30.58 -26.28 -0.71
N ARG A 418 29.36 -26.84 -0.65
CA ARG A 418 29.16 -28.24 -0.22
C ARG A 418 29.82 -29.26 -1.15
N ARG A 419 29.81 -29.04 -2.46
CA ARG A 419 30.52 -29.91 -3.43
C ARG A 419 32.03 -29.85 -3.22
N LYS A 420 32.60 -28.65 -3.08
CA LYS A 420 34.02 -28.44 -2.78
C LYS A 420 34.41 -29.18 -1.49
N LEU A 421 33.61 -29.05 -0.43
CA LEU A 421 33.81 -29.82 0.81
C LEU A 421 33.79 -31.35 0.55
N GLY A 422 32.87 -31.83 -0.29
CA GLY A 422 32.77 -33.24 -0.67
C GLY A 422 33.98 -33.78 -1.45
N GLU A 423 34.56 -32.99 -2.34
CA GLU A 423 35.75 -33.36 -3.12
C GLU A 423 37.04 -33.30 -2.30
N SER A 424 37.06 -32.43 -1.30
CA SER A 424 38.22 -32.10 -0.49
C SER A 424 38.35 -32.96 0.78
N THR A 425 37.29 -33.63 1.23
CA THR A 425 37.24 -34.23 2.57
C THR A 425 37.01 -35.75 2.51
N PRO A 426 37.69 -36.56 3.36
CA PRO A 426 37.46 -38.00 3.41
C PRO A 426 36.00 -38.37 3.70
N GLU A 427 35.52 -39.46 3.10
CA GLU A 427 34.12 -39.90 3.21
C GLU A 427 33.67 -40.12 4.67
N VAL A 428 34.57 -40.60 5.53
CA VAL A 428 34.30 -40.82 6.97
C VAL A 428 33.94 -39.51 7.68
N VAL A 429 34.66 -38.42 7.38
CA VAL A 429 34.42 -37.11 7.98
C VAL A 429 33.13 -36.50 7.41
N LEU A 430 32.90 -36.62 6.10
CA LEU A 430 31.65 -36.16 5.46
C LEU A 430 30.42 -36.85 6.06
N LYS A 431 30.50 -38.17 6.30
CA LYS A 431 29.43 -38.93 6.95
C LYS A 431 29.20 -38.46 8.39
N HIS A 432 30.27 -38.13 9.13
CA HIS A 432 30.16 -37.58 10.48
C HIS A 432 29.47 -36.20 10.47
N ILE A 433 29.87 -35.28 9.57
CA ILE A 433 29.22 -33.98 9.38
C ILE A 433 27.73 -34.18 9.10
N GLN A 434 27.39 -35.02 8.12
CA GLN A 434 26.00 -35.22 7.73
C GLN A 434 25.16 -35.85 8.84
N ASN A 435 25.74 -36.74 9.67
CA ASN A 435 25.06 -37.28 10.85
C ASN A 435 24.75 -36.19 11.88
N ILE A 436 25.68 -35.27 12.15
CA ILE A 436 25.45 -34.13 13.05
C ILE A 436 24.36 -33.21 12.47
N VAL A 437 24.41 -32.90 11.16
CA VAL A 437 23.39 -32.07 10.50
C VAL A 437 22.01 -32.73 10.58
N ASN A 438 21.93 -34.03 10.29
CA ASN A 438 20.67 -34.78 10.36
C ASN A 438 20.10 -34.78 11.79
N ARG A 439 20.95 -35.05 12.80
CA ARG A 439 20.56 -35.02 14.21
C ARG A 439 20.05 -33.64 14.63
N ASN A 440 20.77 -32.58 14.27
CA ASN A 440 20.33 -31.22 14.62
C ASN A 440 19.02 -30.84 13.93
N ALA A 441 18.84 -31.24 12.67
CA ALA A 441 17.61 -30.98 11.93
C ALA A 441 16.40 -31.70 12.56
N ILE A 442 16.53 -32.99 12.89
CA ILE A 442 15.40 -33.75 13.46
C ILE A 442 15.08 -33.32 14.89
N VAL A 443 16.08 -32.98 15.70
CA VAL A 443 15.88 -32.40 17.05
C VAL A 443 15.14 -31.06 16.98
N ALA A 444 15.47 -30.20 16.00
CA ALA A 444 14.76 -28.95 15.81
C ALA A 444 13.28 -29.18 15.42
N VAL A 445 13.02 -30.15 14.54
CA VAL A 445 11.65 -30.55 14.19
C VAL A 445 10.91 -31.09 15.42
N GLN A 446 11.54 -31.94 16.24
CA GLN A 446 10.95 -32.47 17.47
C GLN A 446 10.54 -31.34 18.43
N ALA A 447 11.41 -30.34 18.63
CA ALA A 447 11.10 -29.18 19.46
C ALA A 447 9.89 -28.40 18.94
N TYR A 448 9.83 -28.09 17.64
CA TYR A 448 8.69 -27.41 17.04
C TYR A 448 7.40 -28.23 17.13
N MET A 449 7.46 -29.54 16.89
CA MET A 449 6.28 -30.42 16.95
C MET A 449 5.75 -30.52 18.38
N LYS A 450 6.64 -30.65 19.37
CA LYS A 450 6.26 -30.66 20.79
C LYS A 450 5.59 -29.35 21.18
N GLN A 451 6.21 -28.22 20.83
CA GLN A 451 5.69 -26.89 21.15
C GLN A 451 4.32 -26.66 20.51
N VAL A 452 4.16 -26.88 19.19
CA VAL A 452 2.90 -26.61 18.50
C VAL A 452 1.78 -27.54 18.99
N THR A 453 2.10 -28.78 19.35
CA THR A 453 1.15 -29.74 19.94
C THR A 453 0.65 -29.23 21.28
N MET A 454 1.56 -28.83 22.18
CA MET A 454 1.21 -28.30 23.49
C MET A 454 0.39 -27.01 23.41
N GLU A 455 0.79 -26.07 22.55
CA GLU A 455 0.03 -24.83 22.34
C GLU A 455 -1.37 -25.10 21.78
N THR A 456 -1.49 -26.05 20.85
CA THR A 456 -2.78 -26.43 20.25
C THR A 456 -3.70 -27.04 21.30
N ILE A 457 -3.21 -28.01 22.10
CA ILE A 457 -4.00 -28.62 23.17
C ILE A 457 -4.45 -27.55 24.18
N HIS A 458 -3.55 -26.65 24.57
CA HIS A 458 -3.91 -25.57 25.50
C HIS A 458 -4.99 -24.64 24.93
N LEU A 459 -4.86 -24.22 23.67
CA LEU A 459 -5.82 -23.32 23.02
C LEU A 459 -7.18 -24.00 22.80
N CYS A 460 -7.17 -25.26 22.36
CA CYS A 460 -8.41 -26.03 22.22
C CYS A 460 -9.13 -26.15 23.57
N GLY A 461 -8.42 -26.40 24.67
CA GLY A 461 -9.03 -26.48 26.00
C GLY A 461 -9.53 -25.13 26.51
N LYS A 462 -8.78 -24.05 26.24
CA LYS A 462 -9.14 -22.69 26.65
C LYS A 462 -10.38 -22.15 25.93
N TYR A 463 -10.59 -22.52 24.67
CA TYR A 463 -11.68 -22.01 23.84
C TYR A 463 -12.74 -23.08 23.51
N SER A 464 -12.70 -24.22 24.20
CA SER A 464 -13.64 -25.35 24.03
C SER A 464 -13.77 -25.85 22.58
N PHE A 465 -12.65 -25.90 21.85
CA PHE A 465 -12.64 -26.48 20.50
C PHE A 465 -12.73 -28.00 20.54
N ASN A 466 -13.27 -28.59 19.48
CA ASN A 466 -13.23 -30.03 19.27
C ASN A 466 -11.77 -30.50 19.18
N HIS A 467 -11.33 -31.20 20.22
CA HIS A 467 -10.00 -31.78 20.26
C HIS A 467 -9.87 -33.05 19.40
N GLN A 468 -10.98 -33.70 19.05
CA GLN A 468 -11.00 -35.06 18.48
C GLN A 468 -10.43 -35.14 17.06
N ASP A 469 -10.49 -34.06 16.30
CA ASP A 469 -10.00 -34.06 14.91
C ASP A 469 -8.57 -33.52 14.80
N LEU A 470 -8.24 -32.44 15.52
CA LEU A 470 -6.95 -31.73 15.35
C LEU A 470 -5.82 -32.27 16.24
N SER A 471 -6.10 -32.58 17.51
CA SER A 471 -5.06 -32.97 18.47
C SER A 471 -4.43 -34.33 18.12
N PRO A 472 -5.20 -35.38 17.74
CA PRO A 472 -4.64 -36.68 17.38
C PRO A 472 -3.67 -36.63 16.19
N ILE A 473 -3.92 -35.76 15.20
CA ILE A 473 -3.01 -35.58 14.06
C ILE A 473 -1.63 -35.14 14.56
N LEU A 474 -1.58 -34.11 15.41
CA LEU A 474 -0.32 -33.57 15.93
C LEU A 474 0.37 -34.53 16.91
N VAL A 475 -0.39 -35.23 17.75
CA VAL A 475 0.15 -36.24 18.67
C VAL A 475 0.77 -37.42 17.91
N SER A 476 0.07 -37.92 16.87
CA SER A 476 0.60 -38.98 16.01
C SER A 476 1.87 -38.54 15.30
N LEU A 477 1.89 -37.34 14.73
CA LEU A 477 3.06 -36.75 14.11
C LEU A 477 4.23 -36.64 15.10
N TYR A 478 3.99 -36.12 16.30
CA TYR A 478 5.02 -35.97 17.32
C TYR A 478 5.65 -37.32 17.69
N LYS A 479 4.83 -38.38 17.82
CA LYS A 479 5.32 -39.73 18.09
C LYS A 479 6.25 -40.24 16.98
N ASP A 480 5.87 -40.07 15.71
CA ASP A 480 6.72 -40.49 14.59
C ASP A 480 8.05 -39.73 14.54
N VAL A 481 8.03 -38.44 14.87
CA VAL A 481 9.23 -37.59 14.96
C VAL A 481 10.12 -38.02 16.12
N GLU A 482 9.53 -38.33 17.27
CA GLU A 482 10.23 -38.75 18.50
C GLU A 482 10.98 -40.08 18.29
N GLU A 483 10.32 -41.08 17.70
CA GLU A 483 10.94 -42.39 17.41
C GLU A 483 12.16 -42.27 16.49
N GLU A 484 12.07 -41.46 15.44
CA GLU A 484 13.19 -41.25 14.50
C GLU A 484 14.28 -40.35 15.13
N THR A 485 13.92 -39.44 16.04
CA THR A 485 14.89 -38.65 16.81
C THR A 485 15.70 -39.53 17.76
N TRP A 486 15.06 -40.43 18.50
CA TRP A 486 15.77 -41.38 19.36
C TRP A 486 16.73 -42.26 18.58
N SER A 487 16.32 -42.72 17.39
CA SER A 487 17.19 -43.49 16.49
C SER A 487 18.43 -42.68 16.08
N ALA A 488 18.27 -41.39 15.77
CA ALA A 488 19.38 -40.51 15.42
C ALA A 488 20.34 -40.26 16.61
N LEU A 489 19.80 -39.99 17.80
CA LEU A 489 20.60 -39.75 19.02
C LEU A 489 21.39 -41.00 19.44
N THR A 490 20.74 -42.17 19.41
CA THR A 490 21.36 -43.45 19.75
C THR A 490 22.53 -43.76 18.81
N SER A 491 22.39 -43.45 17.52
CA SER A 491 23.45 -43.66 16.53
C SER A 491 24.72 -42.83 16.77
N LEU A 492 24.61 -41.75 17.55
CA LEU A 492 25.71 -40.86 17.95
C LEU A 492 26.16 -41.09 19.40
N GLY A 493 25.55 -42.04 20.11
CA GLY A 493 25.87 -42.33 21.52
C GLY A 493 25.42 -41.22 22.48
N GLU A 494 24.43 -40.41 22.10
CA GLU A 494 23.88 -39.36 22.96
C GLU A 494 22.88 -39.92 23.99
N ASN A 495 22.82 -39.30 25.17
CA ASN A 495 21.93 -39.71 26.25
C ASN A 495 20.49 -39.22 25.98
N ILE A 496 19.56 -40.17 25.86
CA ILE A 496 18.14 -39.88 25.57
C ILE A 496 17.46 -39.17 26.74
N GLU A 497 17.74 -39.56 27.99
CA GLU A 497 17.13 -38.96 29.19
C GLU A 497 17.56 -37.50 29.36
N GLU A 498 18.84 -37.22 29.11
CA GLU A 498 19.38 -35.85 29.14
C GLU A 498 18.73 -34.99 28.05
N HIS A 499 18.64 -35.53 26.82
CA HIS A 499 17.96 -34.85 25.71
C HIS A 499 16.49 -34.56 26.01
N GLU A 500 15.75 -35.50 26.61
CA GLU A 500 14.35 -35.29 26.99
C GLU A 500 14.20 -34.19 28.06
N ALA A 501 15.09 -34.16 29.04
CA ALA A 501 15.12 -33.13 30.08
C ALA A 501 15.39 -31.74 29.48
N ASP A 502 16.34 -31.65 28.56
CA ASP A 502 16.68 -30.41 27.86
C ASP A 502 15.58 -29.94 26.91
N LEU A 503 14.98 -30.87 26.15
CA LEU A 503 13.84 -30.59 25.29
C LEU A 503 12.66 -30.06 26.10
N LYS A 504 12.38 -30.65 27.26
CA LYS A 504 11.32 -30.19 28.16
C LYS A 504 11.59 -28.77 28.66
N ARG A 505 12.83 -28.47 29.06
CA ARG A 505 13.24 -27.14 29.52
C ARG A 505 13.13 -26.10 28.41
N LEU A 506 13.59 -26.43 27.21
CA LEU A 506 13.50 -25.59 26.02
C LEU A 506 12.06 -25.24 25.68
N VAL A 507 11.19 -26.25 25.57
CA VAL A 507 9.77 -26.04 25.22
C VAL A 507 9.05 -25.24 26.31
N GLN A 508 9.35 -25.45 27.59
CA GLN A 508 8.77 -24.64 28.67
C GLN A 508 9.11 -23.15 28.55
N THR A 509 10.35 -22.81 28.18
CA THR A 509 10.75 -21.42 27.92
C THR A 509 10.03 -20.88 26.68
N GLN A 510 9.99 -21.66 25.59
CA GLN A 510 9.34 -21.24 24.33
C GLN A 510 7.84 -20.99 24.49
N LEU A 511 7.13 -21.79 25.29
CA LEU A 511 5.71 -21.59 25.58
C LEU A 511 5.43 -20.25 26.29
N LYS A 512 6.41 -19.70 27.01
CA LYS A 512 6.30 -18.40 27.69
C LYS A 512 6.71 -17.24 26.80
N GLU A 513 7.85 -17.36 26.13
CA GLU A 513 8.54 -16.23 25.49
C GLU A 513 8.42 -16.23 23.96
N HIS A 514 8.19 -17.39 23.34
CA HIS A 514 8.32 -17.60 21.90
C HIS A 514 7.19 -18.45 21.32
N ARG A 515 5.94 -18.12 21.66
CA ARG A 515 4.75 -18.87 21.20
C ARG A 515 4.66 -18.93 19.68
N LEU A 516 4.38 -20.11 19.13
CA LEU A 516 4.17 -20.32 17.69
C LEU A 516 2.77 -19.86 17.25
N ILE A 517 1.78 -20.00 18.13
CA ILE A 517 0.40 -19.63 17.95
C ILE A 517 0.07 -18.49 18.91
N ASN A 518 -0.02 -17.26 18.38
CA ASN A 518 -0.30 -16.07 19.18
C ASN A 518 -1.52 -15.30 18.62
N PRO A 519 -2.75 -15.67 19.01
CA PRO A 519 -3.96 -14.94 18.61
C PRO A 519 -3.97 -13.52 19.22
N SER A 520 -4.11 -12.50 18.38
CA SER A 520 -4.26 -11.09 18.82
C SER A 520 -5.40 -10.89 19.82
N GLU A 521 -5.09 -10.49 21.05
CA GLU A 521 -6.05 -10.23 22.13
C GLU A 521 -7.19 -9.28 21.72
N ARG A 522 -6.86 -8.21 20.97
CA ARG A 522 -7.86 -7.25 20.48
C ARG A 522 -8.93 -7.88 19.59
N ARG A 523 -8.55 -8.90 18.80
CA ARG A 523 -9.42 -9.57 17.81
C ARG A 523 -10.14 -10.78 18.38
N ILE A 524 -9.72 -11.28 19.54
CA ILE A 524 -10.45 -12.35 20.26
C ILE A 524 -11.87 -11.88 20.63
N ARG A 525 -12.08 -10.56 20.80
CA ARG A 525 -13.40 -9.94 20.98
C ARG A 525 -14.35 -10.17 19.80
N SER A 526 -13.84 -10.51 18.62
CA SER A 526 -14.62 -10.83 17.42
C SER A 526 -15.15 -12.27 17.42
N GLY A 527 -14.82 -13.09 18.44
CA GLY A 527 -15.33 -14.45 18.61
C GLY A 527 -14.25 -15.53 18.57
N THR A 528 -14.64 -16.75 18.98
CA THR A 528 -13.76 -17.93 19.02
C THR A 528 -13.39 -18.45 17.62
N GLN A 529 -14.15 -18.11 16.60
CA GLN A 529 -13.87 -18.42 15.19
C GLN A 529 -12.52 -17.88 14.72
N TYR A 530 -12.21 -16.62 15.05
CA TYR A 530 -10.92 -16.02 14.73
C TYR A 530 -9.75 -16.82 15.32
N VAL A 531 -9.92 -17.34 16.55
CA VAL A 531 -8.88 -18.12 17.21
C VAL A 531 -8.67 -19.45 16.50
N ALA A 532 -9.75 -20.13 16.10
CA ALA A 532 -9.66 -21.38 15.33
C ALA A 532 -8.97 -21.18 13.96
N GLU A 533 -9.27 -20.09 13.25
CA GLU A 533 -8.58 -19.71 12.01
C GLU A 533 -7.08 -19.50 12.22
N VAL A 534 -6.69 -18.78 13.28
CA VAL A 534 -5.28 -18.54 13.61
C VAL A 534 -4.57 -19.84 13.97
N VAL A 535 -5.20 -20.72 14.75
CA VAL A 535 -4.65 -22.04 15.12
C VAL A 535 -4.35 -22.86 13.87
N LEU A 536 -5.34 -23.08 13.00
CA LEU A 536 -5.17 -23.82 11.75
C LEU A 536 -4.06 -23.24 10.88
N HIS A 537 -4.11 -21.92 10.65
CA HIS A 537 -3.15 -21.24 9.80
C HIS A 537 -1.71 -21.35 10.34
N ARG A 538 -1.53 -21.21 11.67
CA ARG A 538 -0.22 -21.30 12.29
C ARG A 538 0.32 -22.73 12.29
N ILE A 539 -0.50 -23.73 12.55
CA ILE A 539 -0.11 -25.14 12.47
C ILE A 539 0.39 -25.45 11.06
N LEU A 540 -0.37 -25.09 10.02
CA LEU A 540 0.02 -25.34 8.63
C LEU A 540 1.36 -24.68 8.28
N ASN A 541 1.58 -23.43 8.71
CA ASN A 541 2.85 -22.73 8.50
C ASN A 541 4.02 -23.42 9.23
N VAL A 542 3.81 -23.90 10.45
CA VAL A 542 4.83 -24.62 11.22
C VAL A 542 5.17 -25.96 10.56
N LEU A 543 4.16 -26.73 10.14
CA LEU A 543 4.35 -28.00 9.42
C LEU A 543 5.10 -27.80 8.11
N GLU A 544 4.69 -26.82 7.30
CA GLU A 544 5.37 -26.49 6.04
C GLU A 544 6.81 -26.02 6.28
N LYS A 545 7.03 -25.19 7.30
CA LYS A 545 8.38 -24.73 7.67
C LYS A 545 9.28 -25.90 8.07
N SER A 546 8.81 -26.76 8.98
CA SER A 546 9.56 -27.93 9.44
C SER A 546 9.87 -28.89 8.29
N GLN A 547 8.92 -29.09 7.37
CA GLN A 547 9.12 -29.95 6.20
C GLN A 547 10.23 -29.41 5.29
N VAL A 548 10.15 -28.13 4.88
CA VAL A 548 11.15 -27.53 3.98
C VAL A 548 12.52 -27.46 4.64
N GLN A 549 12.59 -27.15 5.94
CA GLN A 549 13.85 -27.13 6.68
C GLN A 549 14.51 -28.52 6.73
N LEU A 550 13.72 -29.55 7.03
CA LEU A 550 14.23 -30.92 7.07
C LEU A 550 14.68 -31.41 5.68
N GLU A 551 13.95 -31.06 4.62
CA GLU A 551 14.32 -31.39 3.23
C GLU A 551 15.60 -30.66 2.76
N MET A 552 15.87 -29.45 3.26
CA MET A 552 17.08 -28.70 2.91
C MET A 552 18.33 -29.12 3.71
N SER A 553 18.14 -29.56 4.95
CA SER A 553 19.24 -29.94 5.85
C SER A 553 19.61 -31.42 5.75
N ALA A 554 18.62 -32.31 5.74
CA ALA A 554 18.83 -33.74 5.74
C ALA A 554 18.91 -34.31 4.32
N GLY A 555 19.84 -35.25 4.09
CA GLY A 555 19.97 -35.94 2.80
C GLY A 555 18.64 -36.57 2.34
N HIS A 556 18.47 -36.78 1.03
CA HIS A 556 17.20 -37.23 0.44
C HIS A 556 16.62 -38.49 1.12
N LYS A 557 17.47 -39.42 1.56
CA LYS A 557 17.08 -40.68 2.23
C LYS A 557 17.06 -40.60 3.78
N SER A 558 17.53 -39.50 4.37
CA SER A 558 17.58 -39.31 5.82
C SER A 558 16.28 -38.72 6.34
N CYS A 559 15.87 -39.14 7.54
CA CYS A 559 14.67 -38.66 8.23
C CYS A 559 13.37 -38.87 7.42
N GLN A 560 13.29 -39.98 6.68
CA GLN A 560 12.20 -40.22 5.72
C GLN A 560 10.86 -40.40 6.43
N LYS A 561 10.85 -41.09 7.58
CA LYS A 561 9.63 -41.31 8.36
C LYS A 561 9.03 -39.96 8.80
N THR A 562 9.86 -39.06 9.34
CA THR A 562 9.44 -37.72 9.74
C THR A 562 8.99 -36.87 8.56
N LYS A 563 9.69 -36.93 7.41
CA LYS A 563 9.29 -36.20 6.19
C LYS A 563 7.90 -36.63 5.71
N ASP A 564 7.62 -37.93 5.72
CA ASP A 564 6.33 -38.47 5.29
C ASP A 564 5.22 -38.15 6.30
N ALA A 565 5.50 -38.27 7.60
CA ALA A 565 4.58 -37.89 8.66
C ALA A 565 4.21 -36.40 8.60
N LEU A 566 5.19 -35.50 8.41
CA LEU A 566 4.95 -34.05 8.24
C LEU A 566 4.04 -33.77 7.04
N ARG A 567 4.28 -34.45 5.91
CA ARG A 567 3.47 -34.28 4.69
C ARG A 567 2.03 -34.75 4.92
N LEU A 568 1.87 -35.92 5.54
CA LEU A 568 0.56 -36.49 5.86
C LEU A 568 -0.22 -35.59 6.82
N ALA A 569 0.40 -35.17 7.93
CA ALA A 569 -0.22 -34.28 8.89
C ALA A 569 -0.63 -32.94 8.25
N ARG A 570 0.22 -32.37 7.38
CA ARG A 570 -0.11 -31.15 6.65
C ARG A 570 -1.34 -31.34 5.76
N GLN A 571 -1.43 -32.45 5.04
CA GLN A 571 -2.60 -32.78 4.20
C GLN A 571 -3.87 -32.96 5.05
N GLN A 572 -3.78 -33.66 6.18
CA GLN A 572 -4.91 -33.86 7.08
C GLN A 572 -5.40 -32.53 7.67
N VAL A 573 -4.50 -31.67 8.15
CA VAL A 573 -4.86 -30.34 8.68
C VAL A 573 -5.44 -29.43 7.59
N GLN A 574 -5.00 -29.53 6.34
CA GLN A 574 -5.57 -28.77 5.22
C GLN A 574 -7.02 -29.14 4.91
N LEU A 575 -7.45 -30.36 5.25
CA LEU A 575 -8.83 -30.81 5.05
C LEU A 575 -9.78 -30.37 6.18
N LEU A 576 -9.23 -29.89 7.30
CA LEU A 576 -10.03 -29.43 8.42
C LEU A 576 -10.60 -28.03 8.16
N THR A 577 -11.89 -27.87 8.43
CA THR A 577 -12.57 -26.58 8.41
C THR A 577 -12.63 -25.97 9.80
N VAL A 578 -12.76 -24.65 9.86
CA VAL A 578 -12.98 -23.91 11.11
C VAL A 578 -14.24 -24.43 11.82
N GLU A 579 -15.29 -24.73 11.06
CA GLU A 579 -16.54 -25.30 11.59
C GLU A 579 -16.33 -26.66 12.26
N GLN A 580 -15.54 -27.56 11.66
CA GLN A 580 -15.24 -28.87 12.26
C GLN A 580 -14.53 -28.74 13.61
N ILE A 581 -13.59 -27.80 13.72
CA ILE A 581 -12.87 -27.52 14.96
C ILE A 581 -13.76 -26.83 16.00
N MET A 582 -14.71 -26.02 15.55
CA MET A 582 -15.62 -25.29 16.44
C MET A 582 -16.86 -26.08 16.85
N LYS A 583 -17.16 -27.23 16.23
CA LYS A 583 -18.28 -28.07 16.65
C LYS A 583 -18.08 -28.47 18.10
N ASN A 584 -18.95 -28.01 18.99
CA ASN A 584 -18.93 -28.44 20.38
C ASN A 584 -19.09 -29.96 20.44
N THR A 585 -18.22 -30.63 21.20
CA THR A 585 -18.51 -31.94 21.79
C THR A 585 -19.61 -31.83 22.83
#